data_AF-A0A1F7WGS7-F1
#
_entry.id   AF-A0A1F7WGS7-F1
#
_cell.length_a   1.000
_cell.length_b   1.000
_cell.length_c   1.000
_cell.angle_alpha   90.00
_cell.angle_beta   90.00
_cell.angle_gamma   90.00
#
_symmetry.space_group_name_H-M   'P 1'
#
loop_
_entity.id
_entity.type
_entity.pdbx_description
1 polymer ?
#
loop_
_entity_poly.entity_id
_entity_poly.type
_entity_poly.pdbx_seq_one_letter_code
_entity_poly.pdbx_strand_id
1 'polypeptide(L)'
;MENKLIAFLSVAIVLLAGGFIFLFNSQRQLTSRIDSLPGLPRTEVSQKVEAPSLDGCGEDCEKKIEEEVSRAIATISASTRTTTPPSTTTTTTTKKSTDYITLNGPVSTTSTQWVDIPGVEVYLDLVKDYGKTATASWEGSLKVAHANGQAYARLFDVTNGRAVDGSEISTSNNADYKLVSSGNVSFWAGNNLYRLQLKSLNSFEVTFLSGRIKITY
;
A
#
# COMPACT_ATOMS: atom_id res chain seq x y z
N MET A 1 -40.81 -37.13 32.90
CA MET A 1 -40.26 -36.22 31.84
C MET A 1 -38.74 -36.10 31.95
N GLU A 2 -38.20 -36.14 33.16
CA GLU A 2 -36.76 -36.05 33.49
C GLU A 2 -35.84 -37.05 32.77
N ASN A 3 -36.17 -38.36 32.78
CA ASN A 3 -35.30 -39.36 32.14
C ASN A 3 -35.17 -39.19 30.62
N LYS A 4 -36.19 -38.62 29.95
CA LYS A 4 -36.12 -38.35 28.52
C LYS A 4 -35.16 -37.20 28.22
N LEU A 5 -35.15 -36.16 29.05
CA LEU A 5 -34.26 -35.00 28.91
C LEU A 5 -32.78 -35.39 29.11
N ILE A 6 -32.50 -36.23 30.11
CA ILE A 6 -31.15 -36.74 30.39
C ILE A 6 -30.64 -37.61 29.21
N ALA A 7 -31.51 -38.44 28.63
CA ALA A 7 -31.15 -39.24 27.46
C ALA A 7 -30.81 -38.36 26.24
N PHE A 8 -31.57 -37.31 25.96
CA PHE A 8 -31.26 -36.39 24.86
C PHE A 8 -29.94 -35.62 25.06
N LEU A 9 -29.66 -35.16 26.29
CA LEU A 9 -28.41 -34.48 26.62
C LEU A 9 -27.19 -35.41 26.44
N SER A 10 -27.29 -36.67 26.86
CA SER A 10 -26.19 -37.63 26.69
C SER A 10 -25.87 -37.91 25.21
N VAL A 11 -26.89 -38.04 24.36
CA VAL A 11 -26.71 -38.22 22.91
C VAL A 11 -26.09 -36.97 22.27
N ALA A 12 -26.53 -35.78 22.65
CA ALA A 12 -25.97 -34.53 22.14
C ALA A 12 -24.47 -34.37 22.50
N ILE A 13 -24.09 -34.72 23.73
CA ILE A 13 -22.69 -34.66 24.18
C ILE A 13 -21.81 -35.65 23.40
N VAL A 14 -22.30 -36.87 23.14
CA VAL A 14 -21.56 -37.87 22.35
C VAL A 14 -21.37 -37.41 20.91
N LEU A 15 -22.38 -36.81 20.30
CA LEU A 15 -22.27 -36.27 18.93
C LEU A 15 -21.30 -35.09 18.86
N LEU A 16 -21.33 -34.18 19.85
CA LEU A 16 -20.41 -33.04 19.91
C LEU A 16 -18.97 -33.50 20.15
N ALA A 17 -18.75 -34.45 21.06
CA ALA A 17 -17.42 -35.01 21.33
C ALA A 17 -16.87 -35.76 20.11
N GLY A 18 -17.71 -36.57 19.44
CA GLY A 18 -17.34 -37.26 18.20
C GLY A 18 -16.97 -36.30 17.08
N GLY A 19 -17.76 -35.24 16.88
CA GLY A 19 -17.47 -34.18 15.91
C GLY A 19 -16.16 -33.44 16.23
N PHE A 20 -15.91 -33.13 17.50
CA PHE A 20 -14.67 -32.49 17.93
C PHE A 20 -13.45 -33.37 17.67
N ILE A 21 -13.51 -34.67 17.99
CA ILE A 21 -12.42 -35.63 17.72
C ILE A 21 -12.17 -35.75 16.22
N PHE A 22 -13.22 -35.83 15.40
CA PHE A 22 -13.09 -35.90 13.95
C PHE A 22 -12.42 -34.64 13.37
N LEU A 23 -12.85 -33.44 13.79
CA LEU A 23 -12.24 -32.19 13.36
C LEU A 23 -10.79 -32.06 13.83
N PHE A 24 -10.49 -32.44 15.07
CA PHE A 24 -9.13 -32.40 15.61
C PHE A 24 -8.18 -33.35 14.87
N ASN A 25 -8.65 -34.56 14.54
CA ASN A 25 -7.89 -35.53 13.74
C ASN A 25 -7.71 -35.07 12.29
N SER A 26 -8.73 -34.44 11.70
CA SER A 26 -8.67 -33.86 10.35
C SER A 26 -7.64 -32.73 10.27
N GLN A 27 -7.60 -31.84 11.27
CA GLN A 27 -6.61 -30.76 11.37
C GLN A 27 -5.17 -31.31 11.48
N ARG A 28 -4.94 -32.39 12.24
CA ARG A 28 -3.61 -33.03 12.32
C ARG A 28 -3.11 -33.59 10.98
N GLN A 29 -4.00 -34.10 10.12
CA GLN A 29 -3.61 -34.61 8.80
C GLN A 29 -3.12 -33.50 7.86
N LEU A 30 -3.60 -32.26 8.02
CA LEU A 30 -3.14 -31.12 7.23
C LEU A 30 -1.71 -30.71 7.61
N THR A 31 -1.38 -30.69 8.91
CA THR A 31 -0.03 -30.32 9.38
C THR A 31 1.03 -31.32 8.92
N SER A 32 0.75 -32.63 8.97
CA SER A 32 1.69 -33.64 8.48
C SER A 32 1.93 -33.55 6.96
N ARG A 33 0.97 -33.03 6.20
CA ARG A 33 1.13 -32.81 4.75
C ARG A 33 2.02 -31.61 4.44
N ILE A 34 1.99 -30.57 5.27
CA ILE A 34 2.88 -29.41 5.15
C ILE A 34 4.33 -29.79 5.46
N ASP A 35 4.57 -30.60 6.51
CA ASP A 35 5.91 -31.09 6.86
C ASP A 35 6.49 -32.09 5.84
N SER A 36 5.63 -32.74 5.05
CA SER A 36 6.04 -33.66 3.98
C SER A 36 6.36 -32.99 2.64
N LEU A 37 6.20 -31.67 2.53
CA LEU A 37 6.67 -30.92 1.37
C LEU A 37 8.19 -30.85 1.42
N PRO A 38 8.93 -31.41 0.44
CA PRO A 38 10.35 -31.16 0.34
C PRO A 38 10.54 -29.64 0.21
N GLY A 39 11.29 -29.05 1.14
CA GLY A 39 11.64 -27.64 1.08
C GLY A 39 12.17 -27.33 -0.31
N LEU A 40 11.57 -26.33 -0.97
CA LEU A 40 12.11 -25.83 -2.23
C LEU A 40 13.59 -25.51 -1.99
N PRO A 41 14.52 -26.10 -2.78
CA PRO A 41 15.92 -25.74 -2.66
C PRO A 41 16.01 -24.24 -2.92
N ARG A 42 16.47 -23.50 -1.90
CA ARG A 42 16.90 -22.12 -2.05
C ARG A 42 18.14 -22.17 -2.93
N THR A 43 17.95 -22.05 -4.24
CA THR A 43 19.05 -21.83 -5.17
C THR A 43 19.60 -20.45 -4.86
N GLU A 44 20.66 -20.39 -4.06
CA GLU A 44 21.57 -19.25 -4.06
C GLU A 44 22.23 -19.21 -5.45
N VAL A 45 21.62 -18.45 -6.36
CA VAL A 45 22.28 -18.05 -7.60
C VAL A 45 23.29 -16.98 -7.22
N SER A 46 24.49 -17.43 -6.81
CA SER A 46 25.69 -16.60 -6.90
C SER A 46 26.13 -16.58 -8.36
N GLN A 47 25.44 -15.77 -9.16
CA GLN A 47 25.88 -15.40 -10.49
C GLN A 47 26.40 -13.97 -10.41
N LYS A 48 27.73 -13.87 -10.46
CA LYS A 48 28.43 -12.64 -10.81
C LYS A 48 27.98 -12.27 -12.23
N VAL A 49 26.98 -11.40 -12.33
CA VAL A 49 26.56 -10.80 -13.59
C VAL A 49 27.63 -9.78 -13.96
N GLU A 50 28.54 -10.19 -14.83
CA GLU A 50 29.33 -9.26 -15.63
C GLU A 50 28.37 -8.63 -16.62
N ALA A 51 28.07 -7.34 -16.41
CA ALA A 51 27.20 -6.58 -17.29
C ALA A 51 27.87 -6.47 -18.67
N PRO A 52 27.20 -6.86 -19.77
CA PRO A 52 27.51 -6.24 -21.04
C PRO A 52 27.02 -4.79 -20.96
N SER A 53 27.95 -3.85 -20.83
CA SER A 53 27.70 -2.44 -21.14
C SER A 53 27.37 -2.35 -22.62
N LEU A 54 26.09 -2.51 -22.97
CA LEU A 54 25.57 -2.04 -24.24
C LEU A 54 25.44 -0.53 -24.09
N ASP A 55 26.44 0.13 -24.65
CA ASP A 55 26.55 1.56 -24.80
C ASP A 55 25.24 2.15 -25.32
N GLY A 56 24.93 3.33 -24.81
CA GLY A 56 23.74 4.09 -25.11
C GLY A 56 23.54 4.31 -26.60
N CYS A 57 22.28 4.59 -26.94
CA CYS A 57 21.79 4.97 -28.26
C CYS A 57 22.86 5.75 -29.06
N GLY A 58 23.36 5.15 -30.15
CA GLY A 58 24.49 5.68 -30.92
C GLY A 58 24.28 7.10 -31.47
N GLU A 59 25.32 7.67 -32.08
CA GLU A 59 25.44 9.08 -32.50
C GLU A 59 24.24 9.63 -33.32
N ASP A 60 23.50 8.76 -34.02
CA ASP A 60 22.29 9.13 -34.77
C ASP A 60 21.08 9.42 -33.86
N CYS A 61 21.05 8.83 -32.67
CA CYS A 61 19.99 8.99 -31.67
C CYS A 61 20.16 10.27 -30.87
N GLU A 62 21.41 10.64 -30.53
CA GLU A 62 21.73 11.92 -29.87
C GLU A 62 21.33 13.10 -30.76
N LYS A 63 21.64 13.06 -32.06
CA LYS A 63 21.25 14.12 -33.01
C LYS A 63 19.73 14.31 -33.08
N LYS A 64 18.97 13.23 -32.98
CA LYS A 64 17.51 13.28 -33.04
C LYS A 64 16.90 13.84 -31.75
N ILE A 65 17.51 13.56 -30.60
CA ILE A 65 17.10 14.13 -29.32
C ILE A 65 17.40 15.64 -29.29
N GLU A 66 18.57 16.06 -29.78
CA GLU A 66 18.97 17.47 -29.81
C GLU A 66 18.10 18.31 -30.78
N GLU A 67 17.71 17.73 -31.92
CA GLU A 67 16.77 18.36 -32.85
C GLU A 67 15.38 18.56 -32.23
N GLU A 68 14.83 17.54 -31.56
CA GLU A 68 13.51 17.63 -30.91
C GLU A 68 13.52 18.60 -29.72
N VAL A 69 14.59 18.62 -28.92
CA VAL A 69 14.74 19.56 -27.79
C VAL A 69 14.85 21.01 -28.30
N SER A 70 15.59 21.26 -29.39
CA SER A 70 15.71 22.61 -29.95
C SER A 70 14.39 23.14 -30.53
N ARG A 71 13.57 22.28 -31.16
CA ARG A 71 12.22 22.64 -31.63
C ARG A 71 11.27 22.94 -30.47
N ALA A 72 11.32 22.16 -29.40
CA ALA A 72 10.49 22.39 -28.21
C ALA A 72 10.81 23.75 -27.56
N ILE A 73 12.09 24.12 -27.45
CA ILE A 73 12.52 25.42 -26.89
C ILE A 73 12.10 26.59 -27.80
N ALA A 74 12.21 26.44 -29.12
CA ALA A 74 11.78 27.46 -30.06
C ALA A 74 10.27 27.76 -30.01
N THR A 75 9.45 26.74 -29.70
CA THR A 75 7.99 26.88 -29.60
C THR A 75 7.57 27.58 -28.29
N ILE A 76 8.35 27.42 -27.22
CA ILE A 76 8.09 28.06 -25.91
C ILE A 76 8.49 29.55 -25.93
N SER A 77 9.60 29.90 -26.57
CA SER A 77 10.07 31.30 -26.65
C SER A 77 9.17 32.22 -27.49
N ALA A 78 8.35 31.68 -28.39
CA ALA A 78 7.41 32.45 -29.21
C ALA A 78 6.12 32.88 -28.48
N SER A 79 5.88 32.39 -27.25
CA SER A 79 4.68 32.69 -26.45
C SER A 79 5.00 33.53 -25.21
N THR A 80 5.69 34.65 -25.39
CA THR A 80 5.76 35.70 -24.35
C THR A 80 5.25 37.01 -24.94
N ARG A 81 3.93 37.21 -24.89
CA ARG A 81 3.36 38.54 -25.10
C ARG A 81 3.51 39.35 -23.83
N THR A 82 4.31 40.40 -23.96
CA THR A 82 4.46 41.55 -23.08
C THR A 82 3.10 42.15 -22.68
N THR A 83 2.84 42.22 -21.38
CA THR A 83 1.96 43.24 -20.80
C THR A 83 2.61 43.83 -19.55
N THR A 84 2.66 45.17 -19.55
CA THR A 84 3.24 46.08 -18.57
C THR A 84 2.55 45.97 -17.19
N PRO A 85 3.28 46.05 -16.06
CA PRO A 85 2.70 45.95 -14.71
C PRO A 85 2.12 47.28 -14.20
N PRO A 86 0.92 47.30 -13.59
CA PRO A 86 0.59 48.28 -12.57
C PRO A 86 1.09 47.80 -11.19
N SER A 87 1.77 48.71 -10.50
CA SER A 87 2.27 48.54 -9.13
C SER A 87 1.14 48.11 -8.18
N THR A 88 1.29 46.96 -7.51
CA THR A 88 0.45 46.57 -6.37
C THR A 88 1.30 45.77 -5.39
N THR A 89 1.31 46.28 -4.16
CA THR A 89 1.91 45.78 -2.92
C THR A 89 2.16 44.27 -2.88
N THR A 90 3.45 43.90 -2.86
CA THR A 90 3.93 42.54 -2.63
C THR A 90 3.52 42.07 -1.23
N THR A 91 2.36 41.45 -1.13
CA THR A 91 2.13 40.44 -0.11
C THR A 91 2.85 39.20 -0.61
N THR A 92 3.88 38.76 0.09
CA THR A 92 4.65 37.57 -0.25
C THR A 92 3.75 36.34 -0.12
N THR A 93 2.97 36.03 -1.15
CA THR A 93 2.21 34.79 -1.24
C THR A 93 3.22 33.69 -1.45
N THR A 94 3.63 33.02 -0.37
CA THR A 94 4.47 31.83 -0.43
C THR A 94 3.77 30.82 -1.35
N LYS A 95 4.37 30.57 -2.52
CA LYS A 95 3.81 29.66 -3.52
C LYS A 95 3.88 28.24 -2.95
N LYS A 96 2.71 27.72 -2.56
CA LYS A 96 2.55 26.37 -2.03
C LYS A 96 2.85 25.33 -3.12
N SER A 97 3.79 24.43 -2.90
CA SER A 97 4.13 23.31 -3.79
C SER A 97 3.41 22.04 -3.37
N THR A 98 3.30 21.04 -4.26
CA THR A 98 2.68 19.75 -3.96
C THR A 98 3.41 18.62 -4.65
N ASP A 99 3.86 17.66 -3.86
CA ASP A 99 4.56 16.46 -4.32
C ASP A 99 3.74 15.20 -4.02
N TYR A 100 3.97 14.15 -4.80
CA TYR A 100 3.31 12.86 -4.66
C TYR A 100 4.32 11.74 -4.58
N ILE A 101 4.20 10.90 -3.55
CA ILE A 101 4.99 9.69 -3.35
C ILE A 101 4.07 8.49 -3.59
N THR A 102 4.38 7.64 -4.57
CA THR A 102 3.52 6.51 -4.94
C THR A 102 3.78 5.28 -4.07
N LEU A 103 2.69 4.61 -3.68
CA LEU A 103 2.69 3.31 -3.03
C LEU A 103 2.19 2.27 -4.03
N ASN A 104 3.05 1.32 -4.37
CA ASN A 104 2.79 0.34 -5.42
C ASN A 104 1.86 -0.78 -4.91
N GLY A 105 1.10 -1.35 -5.82
CA GLY A 105 0.37 -2.61 -5.64
C GLY A 105 0.34 -3.36 -6.99
N PRO A 106 -0.58 -4.31 -7.21
CA PRO A 106 -1.66 -4.73 -6.34
C PRO A 106 -1.21 -5.73 -5.27
N VAL A 107 -1.88 -5.70 -4.12
CA VAL A 107 -1.66 -6.61 -2.99
C VAL A 107 -3.00 -6.93 -2.32
N SER A 108 -3.16 -8.13 -1.77
CA SER A 108 -4.41 -8.54 -1.13
C SER A 108 -4.20 -9.30 0.18
N THR A 109 -5.25 -9.32 0.99
CA THR A 109 -5.31 -10.11 2.22
C THR A 109 -6.75 -10.49 2.55
N THR A 110 -6.92 -11.59 3.26
CA THR A 110 -8.17 -12.03 3.88
C THR A 110 -8.11 -11.93 5.42
N SER A 111 -7.02 -11.42 5.98
CA SER A 111 -6.81 -11.36 7.43
C SER A 111 -7.77 -10.38 8.10
N THR A 112 -8.35 -10.78 9.24
CA THR A 112 -9.11 -9.90 10.13
C THR A 112 -8.24 -9.12 11.11
N GLN A 113 -6.94 -9.45 11.15
CA GLN A 113 -5.92 -8.68 11.88
C GLN A 113 -5.14 -7.83 10.89
N TRP A 114 -4.56 -6.73 11.39
CA TRP A 114 -3.64 -5.91 10.61
C TRP A 114 -2.44 -6.74 10.19
N VAL A 115 -2.20 -6.81 8.88
CA VAL A 115 -1.03 -7.49 8.31
C VAL A 115 -0.15 -6.49 7.59
N ASP A 116 1.15 -6.58 7.82
CA ASP A 116 2.16 -5.83 7.07
C ASP A 116 2.24 -6.37 5.65
N ILE A 117 2.22 -5.47 4.67
CA ILE A 117 2.43 -5.82 3.28
C ILE A 117 3.86 -5.48 2.87
N PRO A 118 4.80 -6.45 2.82
CA PRO A 118 6.16 -6.18 2.40
C PRO A 118 6.18 -5.75 0.92
N GLY A 119 7.11 -4.86 0.57
CA GLY A 119 7.24 -4.32 -0.79
C GLY A 119 6.31 -3.13 -1.11
N VAL A 120 5.42 -2.76 -0.19
CA VAL A 120 4.63 -1.52 -0.27
C VAL A 120 5.05 -0.59 0.87
N GLU A 121 6.21 0.04 0.69
CA GLU A 121 6.84 0.84 1.72
C GLU A 121 7.65 2.01 1.14
N VAL A 122 7.82 3.05 1.95
CA VAL A 122 8.59 4.24 1.56
C VAL A 122 9.28 4.87 2.76
N TYR A 123 10.49 5.35 2.51
CA TYR A 123 11.23 6.20 3.43
C TYR A 123 10.78 7.65 3.26
N LEU A 124 10.46 8.33 4.35
CA LEU A 124 10.04 9.73 4.33
C LEU A 124 10.57 10.47 5.55
N ASP A 125 11.25 11.59 5.31
CA ASP A 125 11.57 12.61 6.32
C ASP A 125 10.86 13.92 5.96
N LEU A 126 9.65 14.09 6.48
CA LEU A 126 8.80 15.23 6.13
C LEU A 126 9.46 16.58 6.43
N VAL A 127 10.21 16.68 7.54
CA VAL A 127 10.80 17.95 7.99
C VAL A 127 12.07 18.26 7.21
N LYS A 128 12.92 17.27 6.95
CA LYS A 128 14.17 17.46 6.22
C LYS A 128 13.94 17.70 4.73
N ASP A 129 13.00 16.96 4.13
CA ASP A 129 12.83 16.95 2.68
C ASP A 129 11.83 18.04 2.22
N TYR A 130 10.83 18.38 3.03
CA TYR A 130 9.74 19.30 2.67
C TYR A 130 9.60 20.52 3.60
N GLY A 131 10.33 20.55 4.72
CA GLY A 131 10.30 21.66 5.67
C GLY A 131 9.23 21.54 6.76
N LYS A 132 9.36 22.37 7.81
CA LYS A 132 8.55 22.29 9.04
C LYS A 132 7.06 22.60 8.86
N THR A 133 6.70 23.29 7.77
CA THR A 133 5.31 23.68 7.45
C THR A 133 4.63 22.69 6.51
N ALA A 134 5.33 21.63 6.10
CA ALA A 134 4.78 20.62 5.23
C ALA A 134 3.64 19.87 5.93
N THR A 135 2.56 19.63 5.17
CA THR A 135 1.41 18.83 5.60
C THR A 135 1.25 17.68 4.63
N ALA A 136 0.83 16.51 5.13
CA ALA A 136 0.69 15.34 4.30
C ALA A 136 -0.67 14.67 4.49
N SER A 137 -1.18 14.08 3.42
CA SER A 137 -2.31 13.15 3.42
C SER A 137 -1.97 11.99 2.53
N TRP A 138 -2.71 10.89 2.59
CA TRP A 138 -2.51 9.79 1.65
C TRP A 138 -3.83 9.27 1.14
N GLU A 139 -3.79 8.61 0.00
CA GLU A 139 -4.94 7.96 -0.59
C GLU A 139 -4.56 6.59 -1.12
N GLY A 140 -5.55 5.71 -1.14
CA GLY A 140 -5.41 4.34 -1.58
C GLY A 140 -6.66 3.89 -2.31
N SER A 141 -6.47 3.06 -3.33
CA SER A 141 -7.54 2.44 -4.09
C SER A 141 -7.82 1.04 -3.55
N LEU A 142 -8.99 0.87 -2.94
CA LEU A 142 -9.38 -0.35 -2.22
C LEU A 142 -10.63 -0.98 -2.83
N LYS A 143 -10.68 -2.31 -2.81
CA LYS A 143 -11.91 -3.08 -3.08
C LYS A 143 -12.05 -4.22 -2.08
N VAL A 144 -13.27 -4.72 -1.94
CA VAL A 144 -13.60 -5.93 -1.19
C VAL A 144 -14.34 -6.92 -2.09
N ALA A 145 -13.96 -8.19 -2.03
CA ALA A 145 -14.56 -9.23 -2.85
C ALA A 145 -16.09 -9.29 -2.65
N HIS A 146 -16.80 -9.57 -3.74
CA HIS A 146 -18.27 -9.74 -3.75
C HIS A 146 -19.09 -8.54 -3.27
N ALA A 147 -18.51 -7.32 -3.21
CA ALA A 147 -19.16 -6.13 -2.67
C ALA A 147 -19.77 -6.35 -1.28
N ASN A 148 -19.15 -7.19 -0.47
CA ASN A 148 -19.63 -7.51 0.87
C ASN A 148 -18.49 -7.34 1.87
N GLY A 149 -18.73 -6.59 2.94
CA GLY A 149 -17.75 -6.36 4.00
C GLY A 149 -17.05 -5.01 3.91
N GLN A 150 -15.97 -4.87 4.67
CA GLN A 150 -15.22 -3.64 4.79
C GLN A 150 -13.73 -3.91 4.72
N ALA A 151 -13.07 -3.13 3.86
CA ALA A 151 -11.64 -3.10 3.67
C ALA A 151 -11.05 -1.93 4.45
N TYR A 152 -9.95 -2.17 5.15
CA TYR A 152 -9.18 -1.15 5.84
C TYR A 152 -7.74 -1.16 5.35
N ALA A 153 -7.17 0.04 5.25
CA ALA A 153 -5.76 0.23 4.98
C ALA A 153 -5.23 1.35 5.87
N ARG A 154 -3.97 1.23 6.30
CA ARG A 154 -3.28 2.29 7.06
C ARG A 154 -1.79 2.25 6.79
N LEU A 155 -1.11 3.33 7.16
CA LEU A 155 0.35 3.35 7.18
C LEU A 155 0.85 2.95 8.57
N PHE A 156 1.90 2.13 8.59
CA PHE A 156 2.58 1.69 9.79
C PHE A 156 4.04 2.12 9.73
N ASP A 157 4.50 2.81 10.76
CA ASP A 157 5.90 3.17 10.92
C ASP A 157 6.66 1.96 11.47
N VAL A 158 7.46 1.34 10.61
CA VAL A 158 8.27 0.17 10.94
C VAL A 158 9.43 0.55 11.86
N THR A 159 9.94 1.79 11.74
CA THR A 159 11.07 2.31 12.52
C THR A 159 10.69 2.50 13.97
N ASN A 160 9.51 3.09 14.21
CA ASN A 160 9.00 3.39 15.53
C ASN A 160 8.00 2.33 16.06
N GLY A 161 7.68 1.31 15.25
CA GLY A 161 6.83 0.18 15.63
C GLY A 161 5.38 0.57 15.93
N ARG A 162 4.83 1.59 15.28
CA ARG A 162 3.49 2.12 15.56
C ARG A 162 2.71 2.48 14.31
N ALA A 163 1.39 2.44 14.42
CA ALA A 163 0.51 2.97 13.36
C ALA A 163 0.70 4.48 13.23
N VAL A 164 0.62 4.99 12.00
CA VAL A 164 0.68 6.43 11.74
C VAL A 164 -0.69 7.03 12.03
N ASP A 165 -0.73 8.07 12.84
CA ASP A 165 -1.98 8.69 13.29
C ASP A 165 -2.71 9.38 12.12
N GLY A 166 -4.03 9.17 12.05
CA GLY A 166 -4.86 9.71 10.97
C GLY A 166 -4.69 9.01 9.62
N SER A 167 -3.88 7.95 9.54
CA SER A 167 -3.63 7.23 8.28
C SER A 167 -4.67 6.15 7.96
N GLU A 168 -5.61 5.80 8.84
CA GLU A 168 -6.57 4.75 8.51
C GLU A 168 -7.59 5.23 7.46
N ILE A 169 -7.71 4.49 6.36
CA ILE A 169 -8.73 4.67 5.32
C ILE A 169 -9.52 3.38 5.17
N SER A 170 -10.80 3.49 4.81
CA SER A 170 -11.66 2.31 4.63
C SER A 170 -12.69 2.47 3.53
N THR A 171 -13.15 1.33 3.01
CA THR A 171 -14.22 1.24 2.03
C THR A 171 -15.13 0.06 2.37
N SER A 172 -16.43 0.19 2.11
CA SER A 172 -17.44 -0.81 2.45
C SER A 172 -18.29 -1.18 1.25
N ASN A 173 -18.55 -2.47 1.06
CA ASN A 173 -19.48 -2.99 0.05
C ASN A 173 -19.18 -2.56 -1.40
N ASN A 174 -17.91 -2.54 -1.79
CA ASN A 174 -17.48 -2.16 -3.14
C ASN A 174 -16.69 -3.30 -3.79
N ALA A 175 -17.25 -3.92 -4.84
CA ALA A 175 -16.54 -4.91 -5.66
C ALA A 175 -15.50 -4.26 -6.58
N ASP A 176 -15.76 -3.02 -6.99
CA ASP A 176 -14.84 -2.20 -7.78
C ASP A 176 -13.87 -1.42 -6.89
N TYR A 177 -12.75 -1.03 -7.50
CA TYR A 177 -11.75 -0.20 -6.86
C TYR A 177 -12.30 1.20 -6.56
N LYS A 178 -12.31 1.56 -5.28
CA LYS A 178 -12.69 2.88 -4.79
C LYS A 178 -11.47 3.61 -4.24
N LEU A 179 -11.18 4.78 -4.80
CA LEU A 179 -10.18 5.69 -4.24
C LEU A 179 -10.73 6.31 -2.95
N VAL A 180 -10.00 6.12 -1.86
CA VAL A 180 -10.30 6.67 -0.55
C VAL A 180 -9.08 7.44 -0.04
N SER A 181 -9.32 8.60 0.58
CA SER A 181 -8.28 9.50 1.04
C SER A 181 -8.37 9.68 2.55
N SER A 182 -7.23 9.82 3.20
CA SER A 182 -7.13 10.17 4.60
C SER A 182 -7.33 11.68 4.81
N GLY A 183 -7.52 12.07 6.07
CA GLY A 183 -7.26 13.44 6.49
C GLY A 183 -5.75 13.77 6.51
N ASN A 184 -5.39 14.79 7.28
CA ASN A 184 -3.99 15.08 7.56
C ASN A 184 -3.36 13.93 8.38
N VAL A 185 -2.17 13.51 7.97
CA VAL A 185 -1.40 12.43 8.59
C VAL A 185 -0.17 13.02 9.25
N SER A 186 0.06 12.63 10.50
CA SER A 186 1.23 13.07 11.26
C SER A 186 2.36 12.06 11.13
N PHE A 187 3.31 12.35 10.24
CA PHE A 187 4.54 11.58 10.12
C PHE A 187 5.53 11.97 11.22
N TRP A 188 6.26 10.98 11.74
CA TRP A 188 7.28 11.22 12.76
C TRP A 188 8.51 11.86 12.13
N ALA A 189 9.19 12.68 12.92
CA ALA A 189 10.43 13.34 12.50
C ALA A 189 11.53 12.31 12.23
N GLY A 190 12.42 12.64 11.29
CA GLY A 190 13.50 11.76 10.84
C GLY A 190 13.09 10.89 9.65
N ASN A 191 14.08 10.18 9.12
CA ASN A 191 13.89 9.28 7.98
C ASN A 191 13.32 7.94 8.42
N ASN A 192 11.99 7.82 8.42
CA ASN A 192 11.28 6.63 8.89
C ASN A 192 10.72 5.82 7.70
N LEU A 193 10.74 4.49 7.85
CA LEU A 193 10.13 3.56 6.91
C LEU A 193 8.63 3.37 7.21
N TYR A 194 7.78 3.80 6.29
CA TYR A 194 6.33 3.63 6.36
C TYR A 194 5.87 2.52 5.44
N ARG A 195 5.17 1.52 5.99
CA ARG A 195 4.67 0.35 5.28
C ARG A 195 3.14 0.31 5.28
N LEU A 196 2.57 -0.18 4.19
CA LEU A 196 1.13 -0.44 4.12
C LEU A 196 0.73 -1.60 5.03
N GLN A 197 -0.31 -1.39 5.84
CA GLN A 197 -1.03 -2.46 6.51
C GLN A 197 -2.45 -2.58 5.97
N LEU A 198 -2.89 -3.83 5.77
CA LEU A 198 -4.24 -4.14 5.32
C LEU A 198 -4.98 -5.00 6.34
N LYS A 199 -6.31 -4.85 6.37
CA LYS A 199 -7.21 -5.65 7.19
C LYS A 199 -8.59 -5.76 6.55
N SER A 200 -9.20 -6.93 6.66
CA SER A 200 -10.60 -7.19 6.32
C SER A 200 -11.47 -7.21 7.57
N LEU A 201 -12.73 -6.77 7.48
CA LEU A 201 -13.66 -6.87 8.61
C LEU A 201 -14.12 -8.31 8.88
N ASN A 202 -14.37 -9.07 7.81
CA ASN A 202 -15.12 -10.33 7.83
C ASN A 202 -14.46 -11.42 6.96
N SER A 203 -13.14 -11.35 6.82
CA SER A 203 -12.31 -12.29 6.07
C SER A 203 -12.55 -12.37 4.56
N PHE A 204 -13.39 -11.49 3.99
CA PHE A 204 -13.43 -11.34 2.54
C PHE A 204 -12.12 -10.76 2.03
N GLU A 205 -11.70 -11.18 0.84
CA GLU A 205 -10.49 -10.68 0.22
C GLU A 205 -10.59 -9.17 -0.01
N VAL A 206 -9.64 -8.46 0.56
CA VAL A 206 -9.44 -7.03 0.37
C VAL A 206 -8.24 -6.85 -0.52
N THR A 207 -8.39 -6.04 -1.57
CA THR A 207 -7.28 -5.72 -2.47
C THR A 207 -6.99 -4.22 -2.43
N PHE A 208 -5.72 -3.89 -2.27
CA PHE A 208 -5.18 -2.56 -2.51
C PHE A 208 -4.53 -2.55 -3.90
N LEU A 209 -4.96 -1.65 -4.77
CA LEU A 209 -4.41 -1.52 -6.13
C LEU A 209 -3.15 -0.67 -6.15
N SER A 210 -3.25 0.54 -5.62
CA SER A 210 -2.20 1.54 -5.56
C SER A 210 -2.62 2.68 -4.63
N GLY A 211 -1.66 3.51 -4.24
CA GLY A 211 -1.91 4.69 -3.44
C GLY A 211 -0.85 5.75 -3.65
N ARG A 212 -1.02 6.90 -3.01
CA ARG A 212 -0.01 7.95 -2.97
C ARG A 212 -0.11 8.79 -1.71
N ILE A 213 1.03 9.25 -1.22
CA ILE A 213 1.14 10.27 -0.18
C ILE A 213 1.24 11.62 -0.90
N LYS A 214 0.32 12.53 -0.60
CA LYS A 214 0.31 13.91 -1.07
C LYS A 214 0.96 14.78 -0.01
N ILE A 215 2.01 15.49 -0.37
CA ILE A 215 2.72 16.41 0.52
C ILE A 215 2.55 17.82 -0.02
N THR A 216 2.20 18.76 0.85
CA THR A 216 2.00 20.15 0.49
C THR A 216 2.85 21.04 1.39
N TYR A 217 3.73 21.85 0.81
CA TYR A 217 4.75 22.64 1.52
C TYR A 217 4.93 24.06 0.94
#